data_AF-A0AB38VKV0-F1
#
_entry.id   AF-A0AB38VKV0-F1
#
_cell.length_a   1.000
_cell.length_b   1.000
_cell.length_c   1.000
_cell.angle_alpha   90.00
_cell.angle_beta   90.00
_cell.angle_gamma   90.00
#
_symmetry.space_group_name_H-M   'P 1'
#
loop_
_entity.id
_entity.type
_entity.pdbx_description
1 polymer ?
#
loop_
_entity_poly.entity_id
_entity_poly.type
_entity_poly.pdbx_seq_one_letter_code
_entity_poly.pdbx_strand_id
1 'polypeptide(L)'
;MNAQFNIDGIRMQLSDNNPIFDFQIGQNMTAALIVESVEEAQELFNKLSRDAMNIKMPLQAVPWSPAYGNVTDKYGMTWQINTELS
;
A
#
# COMPACT_ATOMS: atom_id res chain seq x y z
N MET A 1 7.61 8.59 16.48
CA MET A 1 6.87 7.48 17.12
C MET A 1 7.48 6.17 16.65
N ASN A 2 7.49 5.11 17.47
CA ASN A 2 7.98 3.80 17.05
C ASN A 2 6.87 2.76 17.18
N ALA A 3 6.69 1.95 16.13
CA ALA A 3 5.85 0.77 16.14
C ALA A 3 6.73 -0.49 16.16
N GLN A 4 6.23 -1.59 16.69
CA GLN A 4 6.94 -2.87 16.65
C GLN A 4 5.96 -4.03 16.52
N PHE A 5 6.40 -5.09 15.86
CA PHE A 5 5.68 -6.35 15.78
C PHE A 5 6.66 -7.54 15.79
N ASN A 6 6.16 -8.74 16.10
CA ASN A 6 6.96 -9.97 16.05
C ASN A 6 6.41 -10.89 14.95
N ILE A 7 7.31 -11.45 14.13
CA ILE A 7 7.00 -12.51 13.16
C ILE A 7 7.96 -13.66 13.44
N ASP A 8 7.45 -14.84 13.76
CA ASP A 8 8.24 -16.06 14.02
C ASP A 8 9.44 -15.85 14.96
N GLY A 9 9.22 -15.08 16.03
CA GLY A 9 10.25 -14.76 17.03
C GLY A 9 11.21 -13.63 16.64
N ILE A 10 11.10 -13.09 15.41
CA ILE A 10 11.86 -11.93 14.97
C ILE A 10 11.09 -10.66 15.35
N ARG A 11 11.72 -9.80 16.17
CA ARG A 11 11.15 -8.49 16.54
C ARG A 11 11.56 -7.44 15.51
N MET A 12 10.58 -6.89 14.80
CA MET A 12 10.79 -5.79 13.87
C MET A 12 10.33 -4.47 14.48
N GLN A 13 11.10 -3.41 14.27
CA GLN A 13 10.78 -2.05 14.68
C GLN A 13 10.64 -1.16 13.46
N LEU A 14 9.66 -0.26 13.50
CA LEU A 14 9.39 0.76 12.50
C LEU A 14 9.42 2.10 13.20
N SER A 15 10.10 3.07 12.61
CA SER A 15 10.26 4.41 13.16
C SER A 15 10.00 5.45 12.09
N ASP A 16 9.46 6.59 12.51
CA ASP A 16 9.44 7.78 11.66
C ASP A 16 10.87 8.24 11.32
N ASN A 17 11.01 8.98 10.23
CA ASN A 17 12.28 9.62 9.89
C ASN A 17 12.70 10.60 10.99
N ASN A 18 13.99 10.63 11.32
CA ASN A 18 14.52 11.58 12.30
C ASN A 18 14.49 13.01 11.69
N PRO A 19 13.95 14.02 12.37
CA PRO A 19 13.87 15.39 11.86
C PRO A 19 15.20 16.04 11.48
N ILE A 20 16.33 15.51 11.96
CA ILE A 20 17.68 15.99 11.65
C ILE A 20 18.13 15.55 10.24
N PHE A 21 17.56 14.46 9.71
CA PHE A 21 17.94 13.91 8.41
C PHE A 21 16.90 14.23 7.35
N ASP A 22 17.37 14.50 6.13
CA ASP A 22 16.49 14.65 4.98
C ASP A 22 15.66 13.38 4.75
N PHE A 23 14.35 13.56 4.54
CA PHE A 23 13.49 12.44 4.20
C PHE A 23 13.81 11.94 2.79
N GLN A 24 14.14 10.66 2.68
CA GLN A 24 14.41 9.98 1.41
C GLN A 24 13.30 8.98 1.13
N ILE A 25 12.51 9.23 0.09
CA ILE A 25 11.49 8.28 -0.37
C ILE A 25 12.19 7.09 -1.04
N GLY A 26 11.96 5.88 -0.53
CA GLY A 26 12.45 4.63 -1.12
C GLY A 26 11.34 3.78 -1.73
N GLN A 27 11.68 2.91 -2.69
CA GLN A 27 10.78 1.90 -3.26
C GLN A 27 11.05 0.49 -2.72
N ASN A 28 11.79 0.39 -1.62
CA ASN A 28 12.28 -0.88 -1.06
C ASN A 28 11.17 -1.71 -0.40
N MET A 29 10.01 -1.09 -0.15
CA MET A 29 8.84 -1.74 0.42
C MET A 29 7.60 -1.35 -0.37
N THR A 30 6.77 -2.36 -0.66
CA THR A 30 5.42 -2.18 -1.18
C THR A 30 4.47 -2.99 -0.32
N ALA A 31 3.29 -2.45 -0.03
CA ALA A 31 2.27 -3.17 0.72
C ALA A 31 1.15 -3.62 -0.23
N ALA A 32 0.62 -4.82 -0.01
CA ALA A 32 -0.58 -5.31 -0.68
C ALA A 32 -1.74 -5.33 0.31
N LEU A 33 -2.85 -4.71 -0.07
CA LEU A 33 -4.14 -4.81 0.61
C LEU A 33 -4.96 -5.84 -0.14
N ILE A 34 -5.25 -6.96 0.54
CA ILE A 34 -6.07 -8.04 0.01
C ILE A 34 -7.45 -7.93 0.64
N VAL A 35 -8.50 -7.85 -0.19
CA VAL A 35 -9.88 -7.60 0.25
C VAL A 35 -10.86 -8.57 -0.42
N GLU A 36 -12.04 -8.73 0.17
CA GLU A 36 -13.02 -9.75 -0.23
C GLU A 36 -14.09 -9.24 -1.21
N SER A 37 -14.10 -7.93 -1.53
CA SER A 37 -15.07 -7.34 -2.45
C SER A 37 -14.45 -6.32 -3.41
N VAL A 38 -15.08 -6.16 -4.58
CA VAL A 38 -14.69 -5.14 -5.57
C VAL A 38 -15.04 -3.75 -5.07
N GLU A 39 -16.14 -3.62 -4.32
CA GLU A 39 -16.59 -2.37 -3.73
C GLU A 39 -15.58 -1.83 -2.72
N GLU A 40 -15.07 -2.69 -1.83
CA GLU A 40 -14.03 -2.31 -0.87
C GLU A 40 -12.72 -1.94 -1.58
N ALA A 41 -12.31 -2.72 -2.60
CA ALA A 41 -11.14 -2.40 -3.40
C ALA A 41 -11.28 -1.02 -4.08
N GLN A 42 -12.46 -0.72 -4.63
CA GLN A 42 -12.76 0.56 -5.25
C GLN A 42 -12.71 1.71 -4.25
N GLU A 43 -13.27 1.52 -3.05
CA GLU A 43 -13.22 2.52 -1.99
C GLU A 43 -11.78 2.81 -1.54
N LEU A 44 -10.99 1.77 -1.26
CA LEU A 44 -9.59 1.90 -0.85
C LEU A 44 -8.74 2.55 -1.94
N PHE A 45 -8.88 2.07 -3.18
CA PHE A 45 -8.17 2.64 -4.33
C PHE A 45 -8.49 4.13 -4.50
N ASN A 46 -9.76 4.51 -4.40
CA ASN A 46 -10.19 5.90 -4.51
C ASN A 46 -9.61 6.77 -3.38
N LYS A 47 -9.55 6.26 -2.15
CA LYS A 47 -8.95 6.99 -1.01
C LYS A 47 -7.44 7.17 -1.18
N LEU A 48 -6.72 6.11 -1.55
CA LEU A 48 -5.27 6.14 -1.75
C LEU A 48 -4.86 6.95 -2.99
N SER A 49 -5.73 7.02 -3.99
CA SER A 49 -5.51 7.80 -5.22
C SER A 49 -5.70 9.30 -5.04
N ARG A 50 -6.25 9.77 -3.91
CA ARG A 50 -6.39 11.21 -3.63
C ARG A 50 -5.00 11.81 -3.45
N ASP A 51 -4.68 12.78 -4.29
CA ASP A 51 -3.38 13.46 -4.35
C ASP A 51 -2.20 12.50 -4.56
N ALA A 52 -2.47 11.30 -5.12
CA ALA A 52 -1.44 10.30 -5.36
C ALA A 52 -0.34 10.87 -6.26
N MET A 53 0.91 10.57 -5.91
CA MET A 53 2.05 10.95 -6.74
C MET A 53 2.02 10.23 -8.09
N ASN A 54 1.51 8.99 -8.13
CA ASN A 54 1.42 8.22 -9.35
C ASN A 54 0.36 7.11 -9.27
N ILE A 55 -0.38 6.91 -10.36
CA ILE A 55 -1.21 5.72 -10.58
C ILE A 55 -0.46 4.82 -11.56
N LYS A 56 0.28 3.82 -11.05
CA LYS A 56 1.04 2.88 -11.91
C LYS A 56 0.09 1.97 -12.68
N MET A 57 -1.02 1.58 -12.06
CA MET A 57 -2.05 0.76 -12.68
C MET A 57 -3.42 1.16 -12.12
N PRO A 58 -4.34 1.68 -12.96
CA PRO A 58 -5.72 1.90 -12.55
C PRO A 58 -6.37 0.61 -12.05
N LEU A 59 -7.33 0.74 -11.13
CA LEU A 59 -8.08 -0.41 -10.65
C LEU A 59 -8.87 -1.03 -11.82
N GLN A 60 -8.60 -2.29 -12.12
CA GLN A 60 -9.25 -3.02 -13.21
C GLN A 60 -9.23 -4.53 -12.95
N ALA A 61 -10.07 -5.28 -13.64
CA ALA A 61 -10.01 -6.74 -13.61
C ALA A 61 -8.73 -7.26 -14.29
N VAL A 62 -8.14 -8.30 -13.70
CA VAL A 62 -6.96 -9.02 -14.20
C VAL A 62 -7.18 -10.53 -14.04
N PRO A 63 -6.38 -11.42 -14.68
CA PRO A 63 -6.67 -12.86 -14.69
C PRO A 63 -6.81 -13.53 -13.32
N TRP A 64 -6.17 -13.01 -12.28
CA TRP A 64 -6.19 -13.57 -10.92
C TRP A 64 -7.04 -12.76 -9.93
N SER A 65 -7.61 -11.63 -10.34
CA SER A 65 -8.40 -10.77 -9.44
C SER A 65 -9.46 -9.98 -10.19
N PRO A 66 -10.70 -9.92 -9.68
CA PRO A 66 -11.75 -9.10 -10.29
C PRO A 66 -11.47 -7.59 -10.17
N ALA A 67 -10.62 -7.16 -9.23
CA ALA A 67 -10.15 -5.79 -9.13
C ALA A 67 -8.73 -5.74 -8.56
N TYR A 68 -7.79 -5.33 -9.41
CA TYR A 68 -6.39 -5.14 -9.06
C TYR A 68 -5.92 -3.75 -9.51
N GLY A 69 -5.12 -3.10 -8.66
CA GLY A 69 -4.60 -1.77 -8.94
C GLY A 69 -3.30 -1.47 -8.18
N ASN A 70 -2.57 -0.46 -8.66
CA ASN A 70 -1.30 -0.04 -8.06
C ASN A 70 -1.19 1.48 -8.03
N VAL A 71 -1.03 2.03 -6.83
CA VAL A 71 -0.94 3.47 -6.58
C VAL A 71 0.26 3.78 -5.69
N THR A 72 1.01 4.82 -6.05
CA THR A 72 1.94 5.48 -5.16
C THR A 72 1.24 6.69 -4.56
N ASP A 73 0.96 6.62 -3.26
CA ASP A 73 0.23 7.67 -2.55
C ASP A 73 1.04 8.97 -2.42
N LYS A 74 0.44 10.00 -1.83
CA LYS A 74 1.04 11.33 -1.66
C LYS A 74 2.30 11.37 -0.77
N TYR A 75 2.57 10.30 -0.04
CA TYR A 75 3.75 10.16 0.84
C TYR A 75 4.85 9.31 0.20
N GLY A 76 4.62 8.80 -1.01
CA GLY A 76 5.56 7.96 -1.75
C GLY A 76 5.44 6.46 -1.46
N MET A 77 4.46 6.02 -0.65
CA MET A 77 4.26 4.60 -0.38
C MET A 77 3.53 3.95 -1.56
N THR A 78 4.03 2.80 -2.03
CA THR A 78 3.38 2.04 -3.11
C THR A 78 2.47 0.98 -2.52
N TRP A 79 1.19 1.05 -2.92
CA TRP A 79 0.13 0.13 -2.54
C TRP A 79 -0.33 -0.69 -3.74
N GLN A 80 -0.44 -2.00 -3.53
CA GLN A 80 -1.17 -2.91 -4.40
C GLN A 80 -2.52 -3.18 -3.76
N ILE A 81 -3.61 -3.07 -4.52
CA ILE A 81 -4.94 -3.46 -4.08
C ILE A 81 -5.29 -4.72 -4.86
N ASN A 82 -5.67 -5.79 -4.19
CA ASN A 82 -6.01 -7.07 -4.79
C ASN A 82 -7.31 -7.60 -4.17
N THR A 83 -8.32 -7.89 -5.00
CA THR A 83 -9.53 -8.56 -4.52
C THR A 83 -9.39 -10.08 -4.66
N GLU A 84 -9.67 -10.82 -3.59
CA GLU A 84 -9.81 -12.28 -3.59
C GLU A 84 -11.24 -12.62 -3.19
N LEU A 85 -12.01 -13.22 -4.10
CA LEU A 85 -13.39 -13.64 -3.80
C LEU A 85 -13.33 -14.96 -3.02
N SER A 86 -13.67 -14.90 -1.73
CA SER A 86 -13.82 -16.06 -0.85
C SER A 86 -15.14 -16.79 -1.05
#